data_AF-A0A146M4S4-F1
#
_entry.id   AF-A0A146M4S4-F1
#
_cell.length_a   1.000
_cell.length_b   1.000
_cell.length_c   1.000
_cell.angle_alpha   90.00
_cell.angle_beta   90.00
_cell.angle_gamma   90.00
#
_symmetry.space_group_name_H-M   'P 1'
#
loop_
_entity.id
_entity.type
_entity.pdbx_description
1 polymer ?
#
loop_
_entity_poly.entity_id
_entity_poly.type
_entity_poly.pdbx_seq_one_letter_code
_entity_poly.pdbx_strand_id
1 'polypeptide(L)'
;MISSRLKFCLRCWGRPRFFTRSTIKLNDVAENFKKAELSENGFAHRVLENLERYNLRLASDRLRQERTEEVLNLSEIQWKNLSANELCRVFNAVSVSAKTDGSLISDIKYNDMCASIAVRCPDLTDSQLKSLLTSLACWPPCSSSQEPNFFYIWKAIDNAFVTRHKNFKPEKVLEITELWYQLHLTRRSDFVYQGLNRLAK
;
A
#
# COMPACT_ATOMS: atom_id res chain seq x y z
N MET A 1 22.09 6.22 -35.47
CA MET A 1 21.22 7.13 -34.71
C MET A 1 20.60 6.33 -33.56
N ILE A 2 20.84 6.79 -32.33
CA ILE A 2 20.04 6.64 -31.09
C ILE A 2 19.87 5.17 -30.60
N SER A 3 20.69 4.60 -29.70
CA SER A 3 20.90 4.87 -28.24
C SER A 3 19.57 4.97 -27.48
N SER A 4 19.19 4.17 -26.48
CA SER A 4 19.91 3.83 -25.24
C SER A 4 19.21 2.62 -24.57
N ARG A 5 19.90 1.49 -24.38
CA ARG A 5 20.33 0.94 -23.07
C ARG A 5 19.48 1.31 -21.84
N LEU A 6 18.57 0.40 -21.45
CA LEU A 6 18.22 0.18 -20.04
C LEU A 6 18.96 -1.09 -19.58
N LYS A 7 20.18 -0.91 -19.08
CA LYS A 7 20.89 -1.93 -18.30
C LYS A 7 20.55 -1.71 -16.83
N PHE A 8 19.70 -2.56 -16.26
CA PHE A 8 19.61 -2.70 -14.81
C PHE A 8 20.95 -3.24 -14.31
N CYS A 9 21.74 -2.36 -13.68
CA CYS A 9 22.99 -2.72 -13.03
C CYS A 9 22.70 -3.52 -11.76
N LEU A 10 22.58 -4.84 -11.91
CA LEU A 10 22.79 -5.80 -10.84
C LEU A 10 24.31 -5.99 -10.68
N ARG A 11 24.96 -5.23 -9.77
CA ARG A 11 26.18 -5.73 -9.13
C ARG A 11 26.57 -4.97 -7.86
N CYS A 12 26.75 -5.80 -6.84
CA CYS A 12 27.51 -5.61 -5.61
C CYS A 12 26.79 -4.78 -4.53
N TRP A 13 26.50 -5.43 -3.39
CA TRP A 13 27.32 -5.37 -2.18
C TRP A 13 26.95 -6.56 -1.27
N GLY A 14 27.93 -7.00 -0.47
CA GLY A 14 28.04 -8.35 0.10
C GLY A 14 26.88 -8.85 0.98
N ARG A 15 26.68 -10.17 0.92
CA ARG A 15 25.93 -10.93 1.93
C ARG A 15 26.57 -10.69 3.31
N PRO A 16 25.74 -10.58 4.36
CA PRO A 16 25.80 -11.65 5.34
C PRO A 16 24.41 -12.23 5.66
N ARG A 17 24.39 -13.57 5.63
CA ARG A 17 23.44 -14.50 6.28
C ARG A 17 21.96 -14.22 6.04
N PHE A 18 21.47 -14.92 5.01
CA PHE A 18 20.09 -15.32 4.81
C PHE A 18 19.51 -15.83 6.13
N PHE A 19 18.55 -15.10 6.69
CA PHE A 19 17.42 -15.79 7.26
C PHE A 19 16.59 -16.26 6.07
N THR A 20 16.65 -17.55 5.79
CA THR A 20 15.64 -18.26 5.02
C THR A 20 14.31 -18.07 5.74
N ARG A 21 13.61 -16.98 5.41
CA ARG A 21 12.17 -16.94 5.64
C ARG A 21 11.65 -18.05 4.75
N SER A 22 11.21 -19.11 5.42
CA SER A 22 10.57 -20.29 4.87
C SER A 22 9.78 -19.96 3.62
N THR A 23 9.76 -20.88 2.67
CA THR A 23 8.79 -20.95 1.59
C THR A 23 7.37 -20.90 2.17
N ILE A 24 6.86 -19.70 2.46
CA ILE A 24 5.49 -19.51 2.89
C ILE A 24 4.62 -19.59 1.63
N LYS A 25 3.69 -20.53 1.66
CA LYS A 25 2.91 -20.99 0.50
C LYS A 25 2.03 -19.86 -0.06
N LEU A 26 1.74 -19.96 -1.35
CA LEU A 26 1.06 -18.97 -2.21
C LEU A 26 -0.35 -18.49 -1.75
N ASN A 27 -0.94 -19.04 -0.68
CA ASN A 27 -2.33 -18.78 -0.22
C ASN A 27 -2.46 -17.83 0.99
N ASP A 28 -1.43 -17.04 1.28
CA ASP A 28 -1.28 -16.43 2.60
C ASP A 28 -2.18 -15.25 2.93
N VAL A 29 -2.73 -14.49 1.98
CA VAL A 29 -3.32 -13.20 2.34
C VAL A 29 -4.68 -13.38 3.01
N ALA A 30 -5.66 -13.99 2.36
CA ALA A 30 -6.99 -14.21 2.95
C ALA A 30 -6.95 -15.01 4.27
N GLU A 31 -6.07 -16.02 4.36
CA GLU A 31 -5.84 -16.78 5.59
C GLU A 31 -5.16 -15.94 6.68
N ASN A 32 -4.20 -15.08 6.35
CA ASN A 32 -3.61 -14.15 7.32
C ASN A 32 -4.58 -13.03 7.73
N PHE A 33 -5.49 -12.60 6.85
CA PHE A 33 -6.58 -11.68 7.18
C PHE A 33 -7.43 -12.26 8.31
N LYS A 34 -8.01 -13.46 8.10
CA LYS A 34 -8.81 -14.17 9.12
C LYS A 34 -8.03 -14.48 10.40
N LYS A 35 -6.78 -14.91 10.27
CA LYS A 35 -5.93 -15.25 11.42
C LYS A 35 -5.50 -14.01 12.22
N ALA A 36 -5.26 -12.88 11.57
CA ALA A 36 -4.95 -11.62 12.23
C ALA A 36 -6.16 -11.09 13.00
N GLU A 37 -7.37 -11.16 12.43
CA GLU A 37 -8.61 -10.77 13.12
C GLU A 37 -8.84 -11.58 14.41
N LEU A 38 -8.53 -12.87 14.40
CA LEU A 38 -8.74 -13.74 15.56
C LEU A 38 -7.60 -13.71 16.59
N SER A 39 -6.55 -12.93 16.35
CA SER A 39 -5.39 -12.83 17.25
C SER A 39 -5.62 -11.82 18.39
N GLU A 40 -4.84 -11.93 19.47
CA GLU A 40 -4.82 -10.95 20.57
C GLU A 40 -4.59 -9.52 20.05
N ASN A 41 -3.66 -9.36 19.09
CA ASN A 41 -3.41 -8.08 18.45
C ASN A 41 -4.63 -7.59 17.65
N GLY A 42 -5.36 -8.49 16.98
CA GLY A 42 -6.60 -8.17 16.29
C GLY A 42 -7.71 -7.75 17.25
N PHE A 43 -7.81 -8.41 18.40
CA PHE A 43 -8.72 -7.99 19.47
C PHE A 43 -8.35 -6.62 20.03
N ALA A 44 -7.08 -6.38 20.34
CA ALA A 44 -6.60 -5.10 20.82
C ALA A 44 -6.88 -3.98 19.80
N HIS A 45 -6.64 -4.23 18.51
CA HIS A 45 -6.95 -3.28 17.44
C HIS A 45 -8.45 -2.97 17.36
N ARG A 46 -9.33 -3.98 17.45
CA ARG A 46 -10.79 -3.75 17.51
C ARG A 46 -11.22 -2.92 18.72
N VAL A 47 -10.60 -3.15 19.88
CA VAL A 47 -10.88 -2.33 21.07
C VAL A 47 -10.46 -0.88 20.82
N LEU A 48 -9.30 -0.65 20.20
CA LEU A 48 -8.85 0.68 19.81
C LEU A 48 -9.79 1.32 18.79
N GLU A 49 -10.22 0.59 17.76
CA GLU A 49 -11.22 1.04 16.79
C GLU A 49 -12.51 1.50 17.48
N ASN A 50 -12.93 0.90 18.59
CA ASN A 50 -14.15 1.33 19.29
C ASN A 50 -13.97 2.56 20.19
N LEU A 51 -12.74 3.06 20.41
CA LEU A 51 -12.51 4.27 21.19
C LEU A 51 -12.77 5.52 20.34
N GLU A 52 -13.60 6.44 20.84
CA GLU A 52 -13.97 7.68 20.13
C GLU A 52 -12.76 8.46 19.61
N ARG A 53 -11.70 8.62 20.40
CA ARG A 53 -10.51 9.38 19.99
C ARG A 53 -9.74 8.74 18.84
N TYR A 54 -9.75 7.41 18.79
CA TYR A 54 -9.08 6.65 17.73
C TYR A 54 -9.95 6.62 16.47
N ASN A 55 -11.26 6.42 16.64
CA ASN A 55 -12.26 6.54 15.59
C ASN A 55 -12.28 7.92 14.95
N LEU A 56 -12.18 9.01 15.70
CA LEU A 56 -12.16 10.36 15.13
C LEU A 56 -10.96 10.57 14.20
N ARG A 57 -9.80 10.00 14.53
CA ARG A 57 -8.60 10.05 13.68
C ARG A 57 -8.80 9.22 12.41
N LEU A 58 -9.24 7.97 12.52
CA LEU A 58 -9.49 7.09 11.38
C LEU A 58 -10.66 7.58 10.51
N ALA A 59 -11.74 8.05 11.11
CA ALA A 59 -12.90 8.62 10.43
C ALA A 59 -12.53 9.91 9.72
N SER A 60 -11.66 10.77 10.27
CA SER A 60 -11.18 11.95 9.53
C SER A 60 -10.40 11.57 8.26
N ASP A 61 -9.62 10.49 8.30
CA ASP A 61 -8.90 9.97 7.14
C ASP A 61 -9.84 9.23 6.16
N ARG A 62 -10.85 8.52 6.66
CA ARG A 62 -11.91 7.87 5.85
C ARG A 62 -12.94 8.85 5.27
N LEU A 63 -13.23 9.97 5.94
CA LEU A 63 -14.15 11.01 5.47
C LEU A 63 -13.54 11.86 4.36
N ARG A 64 -12.21 11.99 4.29
CA ARG A 64 -11.52 12.50 3.08
C ARG A 64 -11.73 11.60 1.87
N GLN A 65 -12.13 10.36 2.09
CA GLN A 65 -12.51 9.40 1.08
C GLN A 65 -13.98 9.59 0.71
N GLU A 66 -14.34 10.82 0.32
CA GLU A 66 -15.71 11.13 -0.11
C GLU A 66 -16.08 10.27 -1.33
N ARG A 67 -17.31 9.73 -1.31
CA ARG A 67 -17.91 9.04 -2.46
C ARG A 67 -18.10 10.05 -3.57
N THR A 68 -17.09 10.22 -4.42
CA THR A 68 -17.33 10.77 -5.74
C THR A 68 -17.85 9.60 -6.58
N GLU A 69 -19.17 9.53 -6.77
CA GLU A 69 -19.83 8.63 -7.73
C GLU A 69 -19.54 9.10 -9.17
N GLU A 70 -18.27 9.35 -9.47
CA GLU A 70 -17.80 9.63 -10.82
C GLU A 70 -17.71 8.28 -11.55
N VAL A 71 -18.60 8.08 -12.52
CA VAL A 71 -18.49 6.97 -13.46
C VAL A 71 -17.26 7.24 -14.34
N LEU A 72 -16.14 6.64 -13.98
CA LEU A 72 -14.86 6.82 -14.66
C LEU A 72 -14.67 5.77 -15.77
N ASN A 73 -14.49 6.24 -17.00
CA ASN A 73 -14.09 5.37 -18.10
C ASN A 73 -12.57 5.14 -18.07
N LEU A 74 -12.13 4.03 -17.48
CA LEU A 74 -10.70 3.72 -17.25
C LEU A 74 -9.85 3.73 -18.52
N SER A 75 -10.43 3.41 -19.68
CA SER A 75 -9.72 3.34 -20.97
C SER A 75 -9.42 4.71 -21.57
N GLU A 76 -10.16 5.75 -21.18
CA GLU A 76 -9.96 7.12 -21.65
C GLU A 76 -8.97 7.91 -20.77
N ILE A 77 -8.69 7.40 -19.57
CA ILE A 77 -7.82 8.08 -18.61
C ILE A 77 -6.36 7.95 -19.02
N GLN A 78 -5.74 9.10 -19.31
CA GLN A 78 -4.30 9.20 -19.55
C GLN A 78 -3.53 9.28 -18.22
N TRP A 79 -3.33 8.15 -17.56
CA TRP A 79 -2.68 8.04 -16.24
C TRP A 79 -1.34 8.75 -16.09
N LYS A 80 -0.57 8.82 -17.18
CA LYS A 80 0.75 9.48 -17.23
C LYS A 80 0.65 11.02 -17.13
N ASN A 81 -0.47 11.59 -17.56
CA ASN A 81 -0.65 13.04 -17.66
C ASN A 81 -1.35 13.64 -16.44
N LEU A 82 -1.90 12.81 -15.55
CA LEU A 82 -2.56 13.28 -14.32
C LEU A 82 -1.55 13.97 -13.38
N SER A 83 -1.95 15.06 -12.73
CA SER A 83 -1.20 15.58 -11.60
C SER A 83 -1.17 14.57 -10.43
N ALA A 84 -0.25 14.73 -9.47
CA ALA A 84 -0.15 13.81 -8.33
C ALA A 84 -1.43 13.79 -7.47
N ASN A 85 -2.11 14.93 -7.34
CA ASN A 85 -3.37 15.04 -6.61
C ASN A 85 -4.52 14.37 -7.36
N GLU A 86 -4.61 14.59 -8.68
CA GLU A 86 -5.61 13.92 -9.52
C GLU A 86 -5.40 12.41 -9.55
N LEU A 87 -4.15 11.95 -9.63
CA LEU A 87 -3.82 10.53 -9.55
C LEU A 87 -4.40 9.90 -8.27
N CYS A 88 -4.20 10.53 -7.11
CA CYS A 88 -4.73 10.03 -5.83
C CYS A 88 -6.27 10.07 -5.81
N ARG A 89 -6.88 11.14 -6.32
CA ARG A 89 -8.35 11.29 -6.39
C ARG A 89 -8.98 10.23 -7.28
N VAL A 90 -8.46 10.06 -8.49
CA VAL A 90 -8.96 9.07 -9.47
C VAL A 90 -8.75 7.65 -8.94
N PHE A 91 -7.56 7.35 -8.39
CA PHE A 91 -7.32 6.02 -7.79
C PHE A 91 -8.29 5.74 -6.64
N ASN A 92 -8.58 6.73 -5.81
CA ASN A 92 -9.58 6.59 -4.75
C ASN A 92 -10.98 6.28 -5.31
N ALA A 93 -11.47 7.06 -6.27
CA ALA A 93 -12.77 6.84 -6.89
C ALA A 93 -12.89 5.43 -7.51
N VAL A 94 -11.82 4.98 -8.18
CA VAL A 94 -11.74 3.61 -8.72
C VAL A 94 -11.75 2.57 -7.62
N SER A 95 -11.04 2.79 -6.51
CA SER A 95 -10.99 1.87 -5.36
C SER A 95 -12.35 1.72 -4.68
N VAL A 96 -13.10 2.83 -4.53
CA VAL A 96 -14.46 2.83 -3.96
C VAL A 96 -15.44 2.12 -4.89
N SER A 97 -15.34 2.38 -6.20
CA SER A 97 -16.19 1.70 -7.20
C SER A 97 -15.90 0.20 -7.24
N ALA A 98 -14.62 -0.20 -7.26
CA ALA A 98 -14.21 -1.60 -7.26
C ALA A 98 -14.66 -2.35 -6.00
N LYS A 99 -14.70 -1.70 -4.84
CA LYS A 99 -15.25 -2.27 -3.60
C LYS A 99 -16.74 -2.59 -3.73
N THR A 100 -17.50 -1.72 -4.40
CA THR A 100 -18.95 -1.88 -4.61
C THR A 100 -19.23 -2.97 -5.63
N ASP A 101 -18.45 -3.00 -6.72
CA ASP A 101 -18.61 -3.97 -7.81
C ASP A 101 -17.96 -5.33 -7.52
N GLY A 102 -17.18 -5.44 -6.45
CA GLY A 102 -16.39 -6.63 -6.12
C GLY A 102 -15.23 -6.91 -7.10
N SER A 103 -14.78 -5.90 -7.86
CA SER A 103 -13.67 -6.04 -8.80
C SER A 103 -12.33 -6.20 -8.09
N LEU A 104 -11.44 -7.02 -8.65
CA LEU A 104 -10.13 -7.27 -8.08
C LEU A 104 -9.11 -6.30 -8.68
N ILE A 105 -8.18 -5.79 -7.87
CA ILE A 105 -7.11 -4.91 -8.35
C ILE A 105 -6.21 -5.59 -9.39
N SER A 106 -6.19 -6.92 -9.37
CA SER A 106 -5.44 -7.77 -10.27
C SER A 106 -6.09 -7.95 -11.64
N ASP A 107 -7.29 -7.40 -11.86
CA ASP A 107 -7.93 -7.41 -13.16
C ASP A 107 -7.11 -6.60 -14.18
N ILE A 108 -7.03 -7.11 -15.41
CA ILE A 108 -6.21 -6.54 -16.50
C ILE A 108 -6.58 -5.07 -16.79
N LYS A 109 -7.85 -4.69 -16.58
CA LYS A 109 -8.35 -3.32 -16.75
C LYS A 109 -7.63 -2.28 -15.88
N TYR A 110 -6.96 -2.72 -14.81
CA TYR A 110 -6.24 -1.86 -13.89
C TYR A 110 -4.73 -1.82 -14.12
N ASN A 111 -4.18 -2.60 -15.06
CA ASN A 111 -2.73 -2.71 -15.25
C ASN A 111 -2.06 -1.36 -15.53
N ASP A 112 -2.62 -0.57 -16.45
CA ASP A 112 -2.05 0.73 -16.85
C ASP A 112 -2.08 1.74 -15.70
N MET A 113 -3.16 1.73 -14.91
CA MET A 113 -3.28 2.51 -13.68
C MET A 113 -2.20 2.12 -12.67
N CYS A 114 -2.10 0.82 -12.36
CA CYS A 114 -1.18 0.31 -11.34
C CYS A 114 0.29 0.57 -11.72
N ALA A 115 0.64 0.35 -12.99
CA ALA A 115 1.97 0.63 -13.51
C ALA A 115 2.31 2.13 -13.41
N SER A 116 1.37 3.01 -13.79
CA SER A 116 1.58 4.46 -13.74
C SER A 116 1.72 4.98 -12.31
N ILE A 117 0.95 4.45 -11.36
CA ILE A 117 1.08 4.78 -9.93
C ILE A 117 2.43 4.32 -9.40
N ALA A 118 2.81 3.07 -9.63
CA ALA A 118 4.04 2.48 -9.11
C ALA A 118 5.30 3.25 -9.55
N VAL A 119 5.34 3.69 -10.82
CA VAL A 119 6.46 4.50 -11.36
C VAL A 119 6.57 5.86 -10.67
N ARG A 120 5.45 6.46 -10.26
CA ARG A 120 5.41 7.81 -9.70
C ARG A 120 5.54 7.85 -8.18
N CYS A 121 5.35 6.72 -7.48
CA CYS A 121 5.47 6.61 -6.03
C CYS A 121 6.72 7.30 -5.42
N PRO A 122 7.93 7.21 -6.02
CA PRO A 122 9.12 7.87 -5.47
C PRO A 122 9.00 9.40 -5.37
N ASP A 123 8.20 10.03 -6.24
CA ASP A 123 8.05 11.48 -6.34
C ASP A 123 6.84 12.03 -5.57
N LEU A 124 5.97 11.15 -5.07
CA LEU A 124 4.77 11.55 -4.33
C LEU A 124 5.10 12.06 -2.93
N THR A 125 4.33 13.01 -2.42
CA THR A 125 4.44 13.46 -1.02
C THR A 125 3.96 12.40 -0.03
N ASP A 126 4.36 12.52 1.24
CA ASP A 126 3.97 11.54 2.27
C ASP A 126 2.44 11.50 2.49
N SER A 127 1.73 12.62 2.32
CA SER A 127 0.27 12.65 2.38
C SER A 127 -0.38 11.90 1.21
N GLN A 128 0.17 12.04 0.00
CA GLN A 128 -0.28 11.33 -1.19
C GLN A 128 -0.01 9.82 -1.07
N LEU A 129 1.16 9.41 -0.59
CA LEU A 129 1.48 8.00 -0.35
C LEU A 129 0.54 7.37 0.68
N LYS A 130 0.23 8.07 1.77
CA LYS A 130 -0.78 7.62 2.75
C LYS A 130 -2.16 7.48 2.11
N SER A 131 -2.59 8.47 1.32
CA SER A 131 -3.87 8.42 0.60
C SER A 131 -3.96 7.20 -0.33
N LEU A 132 -2.90 6.91 -1.09
CA LEU A 132 -2.86 5.71 -1.93
C LEU A 132 -2.94 4.42 -1.10
N LEU A 133 -2.26 4.36 0.04
CA LEU A 133 -2.27 3.20 0.93
C LEU A 133 -3.67 2.96 1.54
N THR A 134 -4.37 4.03 1.93
CA THR A 134 -5.76 3.97 2.41
C THR A 134 -6.73 3.54 1.31
N SER A 135 -6.58 4.10 0.10
CA SER A 135 -7.38 3.67 -1.07
C SER A 135 -7.13 2.20 -1.41
N LEU A 136 -5.89 1.73 -1.30
CA LEU A 136 -5.53 0.33 -1.53
C LEU A 136 -6.22 -0.62 -0.53
N ALA A 137 -6.44 -0.17 0.71
CA ALA A 137 -7.14 -0.96 1.73
C ALA A 137 -8.65 -1.12 1.46
N CYS A 138 -9.21 -0.38 0.50
CA CYS A 138 -10.62 -0.51 0.12
C CYS A 138 -10.88 -1.65 -0.86
N TRP A 139 -9.85 -2.18 -1.51
CA TRP A 139 -10.00 -3.26 -2.47
C TRP A 139 -10.35 -4.58 -1.79
N PRO A 140 -11.13 -5.45 -2.43
CA PRO A 140 -11.36 -6.80 -1.93
C PRO A 140 -10.03 -7.54 -1.68
N PRO A 141 -9.98 -8.42 -0.67
CA PRO A 141 -8.76 -9.15 -0.35
C PRO A 141 -8.33 -10.02 -1.54
N CYS A 142 -7.08 -9.83 -1.98
CA CYS A 142 -6.47 -10.63 -3.02
C CYS A 142 -6.13 -12.04 -2.49
N SER A 143 -6.04 -13.02 -3.39
CA SER A 143 -5.69 -14.41 -3.04
C SER A 143 -4.25 -14.48 -2.48
N SER A 144 -3.37 -13.61 -3.00
CA SER A 144 -1.98 -13.50 -2.58
C SER A 144 -1.48 -12.06 -2.59
N SER A 145 -0.48 -11.76 -1.75
CA SER A 145 0.15 -10.43 -1.71
C SER A 145 1.11 -10.22 -2.87
N GLN A 146 1.39 -11.31 -3.60
CA GLN A 146 2.25 -11.35 -4.77
C GLN A 146 1.45 -11.27 -6.07
N GLU A 147 0.13 -11.07 -6.00
CA GLU A 147 -0.63 -10.74 -7.19
C GLU A 147 -0.06 -9.46 -7.82
N PRO A 148 0.13 -9.42 -9.15
CA PRO A 148 1.05 -8.49 -9.79
C PRO A 148 0.70 -7.03 -9.51
N ASN A 149 -0.54 -6.62 -9.79
CA ASN A 149 -0.98 -5.22 -9.61
C ASN A 149 -0.94 -4.79 -8.14
N PHE A 150 -1.45 -5.62 -7.25
CA PHE A 150 -1.41 -5.39 -5.82
C PHE A 150 0.04 -5.25 -5.32
N PHE A 151 0.90 -6.20 -5.71
CA PHE A 151 2.31 -6.24 -5.37
C PHE A 151 3.08 -5.03 -5.86
N TYR A 152 2.87 -4.64 -7.12
CA TYR A 152 3.57 -3.49 -7.71
C TYR A 152 3.26 -2.20 -6.97
N ILE A 153 1.98 -1.97 -6.62
CA ILE A 153 1.59 -0.76 -5.89
C ILE A 153 2.17 -0.77 -4.48
N TRP A 154 1.87 -1.78 -3.67
CA TRP A 154 2.28 -1.75 -2.26
C TRP A 154 3.80 -1.76 -2.15
N LYS A 155 4.52 -2.49 -3.01
CA LYS A 155 5.99 -2.50 -2.95
C LYS A 155 6.61 -1.17 -3.38
N ALA A 156 6.02 -0.49 -4.36
CA ALA A 156 6.46 0.86 -4.75
C ALA A 156 6.26 1.87 -3.61
N ILE A 157 5.12 1.81 -2.90
CA ILE A 157 4.84 2.64 -1.73
C ILE A 157 5.82 2.33 -0.59
N ASP A 158 6.06 1.04 -0.31
CA ASP A 158 7.01 0.57 0.71
C ASP A 158 8.41 1.13 0.46
N ASN A 159 8.92 1.02 -0.78
CA ASN A 159 10.22 1.55 -1.17
C ASN A 159 10.29 3.09 -1.00
N ALA A 160 9.22 3.81 -1.37
CA ALA A 160 9.15 5.25 -1.20
C ALA A 160 9.24 5.65 0.29
N PHE A 161 8.57 4.93 1.18
CA PHE A 161 8.70 5.16 2.62
C PHE A 161 10.05 4.73 3.19
N VAL A 162 10.63 3.61 2.73
CA VAL A 162 11.97 3.14 3.16
C VAL A 162 13.04 4.17 2.83
N THR A 163 12.97 4.86 1.70
CA THR A 163 13.98 5.91 1.39
C THR A 163 13.90 7.10 2.35
N ARG A 164 12.71 7.36 2.93
CA ARG A 164 12.42 8.54 3.76
C ARG A 164 12.40 8.28 5.26
N HIS A 165 12.31 7.01 5.68
CA HIS A 165 12.02 6.63 7.07
C HIS A 165 12.99 7.21 8.11
N LYS A 166 14.25 7.46 7.72
CA LYS A 166 15.28 8.02 8.61
C LYS A 166 14.92 9.42 9.13
N ASN A 167 14.17 10.19 8.35
CA ASN A 167 13.80 11.56 8.69
C ASN A 167 12.47 11.64 9.46
N PHE A 168 11.76 10.51 9.63
CA PHE A 168 10.48 10.50 10.32
C PHE A 168 10.66 10.54 11.84
N LYS A 169 9.75 11.24 12.51
CA LYS A 169 9.58 11.16 13.95
C LYS A 169 8.90 9.83 14.34
N PRO A 170 9.10 9.33 15.57
CA PRO A 170 8.49 8.09 16.03
C PRO A 170 6.98 7.99 15.81
N GLU A 171 6.25 9.07 16.04
CA GLU A 171 4.78 9.10 15.94
C GLU A 171 4.32 8.85 14.50
N LYS A 172 5.07 9.38 13.52
CA LYS A 172 4.80 9.20 12.09
C LYS A 172 5.11 7.77 11.63
N VAL A 173 6.11 7.13 12.21
CA VAL A 173 6.42 5.71 11.92
C VAL A 173 5.27 4.83 12.39
N LEU A 174 4.75 5.06 13.60
CA LEU A 174 3.61 4.32 14.13
C LEU A 174 2.34 4.57 13.32
N GLU A 175 2.08 5.81 12.91
CA GLU A 175 0.94 6.16 12.05
C GLU A 175 0.98 5.40 10.71
N ILE A 176 2.12 5.38 10.03
CA ILE A 176 2.25 4.65 8.76
C ILE A 176 2.18 3.14 8.99
N THR A 177 2.72 2.64 10.11
CA THR A 177 2.66 1.21 10.47
C THR A 177 1.22 0.74 10.68
N GLU A 178 0.36 1.60 11.23
CA GLU A 178 -1.07 1.34 11.36
C GLU A 178 -1.74 1.13 9.98
N LEU A 179 -1.42 1.96 8.99
CA LEU A 179 -1.94 1.79 7.63
C LEU A 179 -1.49 0.45 7.01
N TRP A 180 -0.26 0.00 7.30
CA TRP A 180 0.21 -1.33 6.90
C TRP A 180 -0.48 -2.47 7.65
N TYR A 181 -0.94 -2.23 8.88
CA TYR A 181 -1.71 -3.19 9.68
C TYR A 181 -3.08 -3.43 9.06
N GLN A 182 -3.77 -2.38 8.63
CA GLN A 182 -5.07 -2.48 7.92
C GLN A 182 -4.98 -3.29 6.61
N LEU A 183 -3.82 -3.30 5.96
CA LEU A 183 -3.56 -4.11 4.76
C LEU A 183 -3.07 -5.53 5.07
N HIS A 184 -2.87 -5.88 6.34
CA HIS A 184 -2.27 -7.16 6.78
C HIS A 184 -0.88 -7.42 6.18
N LEU A 185 -0.14 -6.35 5.86
CA LEU A 185 1.18 -6.39 5.24
C LEU A 185 2.32 -5.99 6.19
N THR A 186 2.04 -5.79 7.48
CA THR A 186 3.05 -5.42 8.50
C THR A 186 4.27 -6.32 8.51
N ARG A 187 4.07 -7.63 8.33
CA ARG A 187 5.16 -8.61 8.30
C ARG A 187 5.94 -8.63 6.98
N ARG A 188 5.40 -8.05 5.92
CA ARG A 188 5.94 -8.07 4.54
C ARG A 188 6.57 -6.73 4.12
N SER A 189 6.21 -5.63 4.78
CA SER A 189 6.77 -4.30 4.54
C SER A 189 8.19 -4.17 5.12
N ASP A 190 9.13 -3.71 4.29
CA ASP A 190 10.48 -3.39 4.73
C ASP A 190 10.49 -2.10 5.56
N PHE A 191 9.58 -1.16 5.27
CA PHE A 191 9.40 0.05 6.07
C PHE A 191 9.02 -0.27 7.51
N VAL A 192 8.03 -1.14 7.73
CA VAL A 192 7.59 -1.52 9.10
C VAL A 192 8.73 -2.16 9.86
N TYR A 193 9.48 -3.08 9.23
CA TYR A 193 10.64 -3.71 9.87
C TYR A 193 11.71 -2.69 10.29
N GLN A 194 12.12 -1.81 9.37
CA GLN A 194 13.14 -0.79 9.66
C GLN A 194 12.65 0.25 10.67
N GLY A 195 11.38 0.64 10.58
CA GLY A 195 10.73 1.57 11.50
C GLY A 195 10.67 1.04 12.92
N LEU A 196 10.17 -0.19 13.12
CA LEU A 196 10.09 -0.80 14.44
C LEU A 196 11.47 -1.05 15.05
N ASN A 197 12.44 -1.51 14.25
CA ASN A 197 13.83 -1.68 14.72
C ASN A 197 14.48 -0.36 15.15
N ARG A 198 14.05 0.77 14.59
CA ARG A 198 14.51 2.09 15.00
C ARG A 198 13.85 2.53 16.31
N LEU A 199 12.58 2.20 16.51
CA LEU A 199 11.85 2.51 17.75
C LEU A 199 12.29 1.67 18.94
N ALA A 200 12.79 0.46 18.69
CA ALA A 200 13.28 -0.45 19.73
C ALA A 200 14.70 -0.10 20.25
N LYS A 201 15.35 0.91 19.68
CA LYS A 201 16.67 1.41 20.09
C LYS A 201 16.52 2.70 20.88
#